data_AF-A0A1G8QZS7-F1
#
_entry.id   AF-A0A1G8QZS7-F1
#
_cell.length_a   1.000
_cell.length_b   1.000
_cell.length_c   1.000
_cell.angle_alpha   90.00
_cell.angle_beta   90.00
_cell.angle_gamma   90.00
#
_symmetry.space_group_name_H-M   'P 1'
#
loop_
_entity.id
_entity.type
_entity.pdbx_description
1 polymer ?
#
loop_
_entity_poly.entity_id
_entity_poly.type
_entity_poly.pdbx_seq_one_letter_code
_entity_poly.pdbx_strand_id
1 'polypeptide(L)'
;MTIEIFGLLDTDGCNNVGVYILCGKKAEIGQIARPLKEYYEANRRRRTVLTLATRFAEASQMQAPLIRIEKPDGMLLMNVLSELSENKSAGHVYRKLYDRFAESLCVF
;
A
#
# COMPACT_ATOMS: atom_id res chain seq x y z
N MET A 1 2.41 5.09 -13.26
CA MET A 1 2.56 4.72 -11.86
C MET A 1 3.68 3.71 -11.75
N THR A 2 4.73 4.02 -11.02
CA THR A 2 6.02 3.31 -10.97
C THR A 2 6.28 2.66 -9.61
N ILE A 3 5.23 2.41 -8.81
CA ILE A 3 5.38 1.74 -7.52
C ILE A 3 5.69 0.27 -7.77
N GLU A 4 6.79 -0.18 -7.21
CA GLU A 4 7.26 -1.55 -7.25
C GLU A 4 7.06 -2.20 -5.89
N ILE A 5 6.73 -3.49 -5.87
CA ILE A 5 6.40 -4.24 -4.68
C ILE A 5 7.24 -5.52 -4.69
N PHE A 6 8.02 -5.72 -3.64
CA PHE A 6 8.91 -6.87 -3.49
C PHE A 6 8.50 -7.68 -2.27
N GLY A 7 8.25 -8.97 -2.46
CA GLY A 7 8.12 -9.92 -1.34
C GLY A 7 9.50 -10.29 -0.80
N LEU A 8 9.66 -10.28 0.52
CA LEU A 8 10.87 -10.85 1.13
C LEU A 8 10.80 -12.38 1.04
N LEU A 9 11.80 -12.96 0.40
CA LEU A 9 11.96 -14.41 0.36
C LEU A 9 12.58 -14.90 1.68
N ASP A 10 12.19 -16.08 2.13
CA ASP A 10 12.83 -16.75 3.24
C ASP A 10 14.17 -17.36 2.81
N THR A 11 14.85 -18.02 3.74
CA THR A 11 16.16 -18.66 3.50
C THR A 11 16.11 -19.75 2.43
N ASP A 12 14.92 -20.30 2.16
CA ASP A 12 14.69 -21.34 1.16
C ASP A 12 14.25 -20.74 -0.19
N GLY A 13 14.26 -19.42 -0.31
CA GLY A 13 13.82 -18.71 -1.52
C GLY A 13 12.31 -18.71 -1.70
N CYS A 14 11.53 -19.13 -0.69
CA CYS A 14 10.08 -19.15 -0.73
C CYS A 14 9.51 -17.80 -0.28
N ASN A 15 8.42 -17.37 -0.92
CA ASN A 15 7.68 -16.16 -0.54
C ASN A 15 6.80 -16.44 0.69
N ASN A 16 7.43 -16.73 1.83
CA ASN A 16 6.74 -17.09 3.07
C ASN A 16 6.98 -16.09 4.20
N VAL A 17 7.88 -15.12 3.99
CA VAL A 17 8.06 -14.00 4.91
C VAL A 17 6.95 -13.02 4.59
N GLY A 18 5.91 -12.96 5.44
CA GLY A 18 4.75 -12.07 5.26
C GLY A 18 5.10 -10.59 5.36
N VAL A 19 6.09 -10.11 4.62
CA VAL A 19 6.66 -8.77 4.62
C VAL A 19 6.91 -8.37 3.18
N TYR A 20 6.46 -7.18 2.82
CA TYR A 20 6.59 -6.61 1.49
C TYR A 20 7.27 -5.25 1.59
N ILE A 21 8.12 -4.98 0.61
CA ILE A 21 8.79 -3.70 0.44
C ILE A 21 8.17 -2.99 -0.75
N LEU A 22 7.69 -1.78 -0.52
CA LEU A 22 7.24 -0.89 -1.56
C LEU A 22 8.28 0.20 -1.79
N CYS A 23 8.58 0.47 -3.05
CA CYS A 23 9.35 1.63 -3.44
C CYS A 23 8.74 2.28 -4.68
N GLY A 24 9.16 3.51 -4.98
CA GLY A 24 8.66 4.25 -6.11
C GLY A 24 8.98 5.73 -6.01
N LYS A 25 8.39 6.53 -6.91
CA LYS A 25 8.61 7.98 -6.90
C LYS A 25 7.93 8.61 -5.68
N LYS A 26 8.61 9.58 -5.06
CA LYS A 26 8.11 10.38 -3.92
C LYS A 26 6.68 10.91 -4.13
N ALA A 27 6.41 11.47 -5.32
CA ALA A 27 5.08 11.98 -5.65
C ALA A 27 4.00 10.88 -5.67
N GLU A 28 4.32 9.68 -6.17
CA GLU A 28 3.37 8.56 -6.28
C GLU A 28 3.07 7.96 -4.91
N ILE A 29 4.10 7.82 -4.05
CA ILE A 29 3.92 7.38 -2.66
C ILE A 29 3.09 8.39 -1.86
N GLY A 30 3.37 9.69 -2.02
CA GLY A 30 2.61 10.75 -1.36
C GLY A 30 1.14 10.81 -1.78
N GLN A 31 0.82 10.44 -3.02
CA GLN A 31 -0.55 10.37 -3.53
C GLN A 31 -1.41 9.32 -2.82
N ILE A 32 -0.81 8.31 -2.18
CA ILE A 32 -1.54 7.26 -1.44
C ILE A 32 -1.85 7.68 0.00
N ALA A 33 -0.95 8.44 0.63
CA ALA A 33 -1.08 8.82 2.04
C ALA A 33 -2.37 9.59 2.34
N ARG A 34 -2.71 10.58 1.50
CA ARG A 34 -3.89 11.42 1.71
C ARG A 34 -5.21 10.63 1.58
N PRO A 35 -5.46 9.86 0.52
CA PRO A 35 -6.64 9.00 0.42
C PRO A 35 -6.80 8.00 1.57
N LEU A 36 -5.70 7.42 2.07
CA LEU A 36 -5.75 6.54 3.24
C LEU A 36 -6.18 7.28 4.50
N LYS A 37 -5.68 8.51 4.70
CA LYS A 37 -6.09 9.37 5.81
C LYS A 37 -7.57 9.76 5.71
N GLU A 38 -8.03 10.18 4.54
CA GLU A 38 -9.44 10.51 4.28
C GLU A 38 -10.34 9.28 4.51
N TYR A 39 -9.91 8.09 4.08
CA TYR A 39 -10.62 6.84 4.32
C TYR A 39 -10.73 6.55 5.82
N TYR A 40 -9.66 6.73 6.60
CA TYR A 40 -9.70 6.60 8.05
C TYR A 40 -10.65 7.62 8.70
N GLU A 41 -10.62 8.88 8.28
CA GLU A 41 -11.48 9.93 8.82
C GLU A 41 -12.97 9.63 8.62
N ALA A 42 -13.33 9.00 7.49
CA ALA A 42 -14.67 8.49 7.23
C ALA A 42 -15.01 7.21 8.03
N ASN A 43 -14.01 6.36 8.30
CA ASN A 43 -14.17 5.05 8.92
C ASN A 43 -13.39 4.92 10.24
N ARG A 44 -13.57 5.89 11.17
CA ARG A 44 -12.78 6.16 12.41
C ARG A 44 -12.52 5.00 13.38
N ARG A 45 -12.88 3.77 13.03
CA ARG A 45 -12.68 2.53 13.78
C ARG A 45 -11.37 1.80 13.44
N ARG A 46 -10.75 2.04 12.27
CA ARG A 46 -9.57 1.29 11.81
C ARG A 46 -8.25 2.05 11.99
N ARG A 47 -7.72 2.09 13.22
CA ARG A 47 -6.45 2.79 13.55
C ARG A 47 -5.26 2.35 12.68
N THR A 48 -5.21 1.08 12.27
CA THR A 48 -4.16 0.57 11.37
C THR A 48 -4.12 1.29 10.03
N VAL A 49 -5.26 1.75 9.50
CA VAL A 49 -5.29 2.54 8.26
C VAL A 49 -4.64 3.90 8.46
N LEU A 50 -4.83 4.53 9.63
CA LEU A 50 -4.13 5.77 9.97
C LEU A 50 -2.61 5.53 10.07
N THR A 51 -2.18 4.44 10.71
CA THR A 51 -0.76 4.06 10.77
C THR A 51 -0.16 3.87 9.38
N LEU A 52 -0.88 3.21 8.47
CA LEU A 52 -0.48 3.09 7.07
C LEU A 52 -0.39 4.46 6.39
N ALA A 53 -1.41 5.31 6.53
CA ALA A 53 -1.40 6.66 5.96
C ALA A 53 -0.16 7.46 6.41
N THR A 54 0.18 7.41 7.70
CA THR A 54 1.37 8.07 8.25
C THR A 54 2.66 7.50 7.66
N ARG A 55 2.82 6.17 7.61
CA ARG A 55 4.00 5.53 7.00
C ARG A 55 4.21 5.96 5.54
N PHE A 56 3.13 6.03 4.75
CA PHE A 56 3.21 6.52 3.37
C PHE A 56 3.57 8.01 3.31
N ALA A 57 3.03 8.84 4.20
CA ALA A 57 3.36 10.26 4.25
C ALA A 57 4.84 10.47 4.61
N GLU A 58 5.36 9.77 5.61
CA GLU A 58 6.75 9.84 6.04
C GLU A 58 7.72 9.34 4.95
N ALA A 59 7.43 8.18 4.35
CA ALA A 59 8.24 7.63 3.27
C ALA A 59 8.25 8.56 2.05
N SER A 60 7.15 9.26 1.78
CA SER A 60 7.11 10.28 0.73
C SER A 60 8.02 11.47 1.04
N GLN A 61 8.53 11.67 2.26
CA GLN A 61 9.51 12.73 2.51
C GLN A 61 10.95 12.31 2.19
N MET A 62 11.21 11.01 2.12
CA MET A 62 12.54 10.45 1.84
C MET A 62 13.00 10.68 0.40
N GLN A 63 14.32 10.73 0.19
CA GLN A 63 14.92 10.85 -1.15
C GLN A 63 14.62 9.61 -2.02
N ALA A 64 14.69 8.43 -1.42
CA ALA A 64 14.29 7.16 -2.00
C ALA A 64 13.22 6.53 -1.10
N PRO A 65 11.93 6.74 -1.39
CA PRO A 65 10.84 6.19 -0.59
C PRO A 65 10.90 4.66 -0.53
N LEU A 66 10.89 4.14 0.69
CA LEU A 66 10.83 2.70 0.96
C LEU A 66 9.87 2.46 2.11
N ILE A 67 8.87 1.61 1.89
CA ILE A 67 7.85 1.27 2.88
C ILE A 67 7.87 -0.23 3.09
N ARG A 68 8.16 -0.64 4.32
CA ARG A 68 8.00 -2.01 4.75
C ARG A 68 6.59 -2.19 5.31
N ILE A 69 5.87 -3.17 4.81
CA ILE A 69 4.54 -3.56 5.31
C ILE A 69 4.51 -5.06 5.58
N GLU A 70 3.73 -5.48 6.55
CA GLU A 70 3.45 -6.89 6.79
C GLU A 70 2.24 -7.36 5.97
N LYS A 71 2.07 -8.67 5.77
CA LYS A 71 0.98 -9.25 4.99
C LYS A 71 -0.41 -8.78 5.47
N PRO A 72 -0.72 -8.73 6.78
CA PRO A 72 -2.03 -8.22 7.23
C PRO A 72 -2.26 -6.75 6.86
N ASP A 73 -1.22 -5.93 6.99
CA ASP A 73 -1.21 -4.51 6.60
C ASP A 73 -1.38 -4.35 5.08
N GLY A 74 -0.73 -5.21 4.28
CA GLY A 74 -0.88 -5.26 2.82
C GLY A 74 -2.28 -5.66 2.37
N MET A 75 -2.88 -6.68 3.00
CA MET A 75 -4.27 -7.07 2.73
C MET A 75 -5.25 -5.95 3.10
N LEU A 76 -5.04 -5.27 4.24
CA LEU A 76 -5.83 -4.11 4.61
C LEU A 76 -5.71 -2.99 3.59
N LEU A 77 -4.48 -2.70 3.13
CA LEU A 77 -4.22 -1.71 2.10
C LEU A 77 -4.93 -2.06 0.78
N MET A 78 -4.86 -3.33 0.34
CA MET A 78 -5.60 -3.79 -0.83
C MET A 78 -7.11 -3.55 -0.70
N ASN A 79 -7.71 -3.89 0.43
CA ASN A 79 -9.14 -3.67 0.64
C ASN A 79 -9.51 -2.19 0.52
N VAL A 80 -8.71 -1.31 1.15
CA VAL A 80 -8.93 0.15 1.06
C VAL A 80 -8.76 0.64 -0.39
N LEU A 81 -7.75 0.16 -1.12
CA LEU A 81 -7.55 0.51 -2.52
C LEU A 81 -8.70 0.05 -3.41
N SER A 82 -9.26 -1.13 -3.16
CA SER A 82 -10.44 -1.64 -3.87
C SER A 82 -11.63 -0.72 -3.65
N GLU A 83 -11.94 -0.39 -2.39
CA GLU A 83 -13.06 0.50 -2.04
C GLU A 83 -12.87 1.93 -2.60
N LEU A 84 -11.64 2.46 -2.58
CA LEU A 84 -11.31 3.74 -3.20
C LEU A 84 -11.43 3.70 -4.72
N SER A 85 -11.19 2.54 -5.35
CA SER A 85 -11.30 2.38 -6.80
C SER A 85 -12.74 2.48 -7.31
N GLU A 86 -13.70 2.11 -6.47
CA GLU A 86 -15.13 2.12 -6.80
C GLU A 86 -15.78 3.50 -6.60
N ASN A 87 -15.27 4.31 -5.66
CA ASN A 87 -16.01 5.45 -5.10
C ASN A 87 -15.40 6.85 -5.36
N LYS A 88 -14.30 6.98 -6.11
CA LYS A 88 -13.56 8.26 -6.25
C LYS A 88 -13.23 8.63 -7.70
N SER A 89 -13.08 9.93 -7.95
CA SER A 89 -12.70 10.54 -9.26
C SER A 89 -11.30 10.19 -9.79
N ALA A 90 -10.59 9.26 -9.14
CA ALA A 90 -9.32 8.70 -9.59
C ALA A 90 -9.30 7.16 -9.44
N GLY A 91 -10.47 6.51 -9.48
CA GLY A 91 -10.63 5.09 -9.18
C GLY A 91 -9.70 4.16 -9.99
N HIS A 92 -9.44 4.51 -11.25
CA HIS A 92 -8.51 3.79 -12.12
C HIS A 92 -7.06 3.75 -11.62
N VAL A 93 -6.61 4.78 -10.88
CA VAL A 93 -5.25 4.80 -10.29
C VAL A 93 -5.17 3.80 -9.14
N TYR A 94 -6.16 3.84 -8.24
CA TYR A 94 -6.24 2.93 -7.11
C TYR A 94 -6.44 1.48 -7.57
N ARG A 95 -7.18 1.26 -8.67
CA ARG A 95 -7.33 -0.06 -9.26
C ARG A 95 -6.00 -0.62 -9.78
N LYS A 96 -5.22 0.18 -10.52
CA LYS A 96 -3.87 -0.25 -10.96
C LYS A 96 -2.96 -0.60 -9.78
N LEU A 97 -3.07 0.12 -8.68
CA LEU A 97 -2.31 -0.12 -7.46
C LEU A 97 -2.74 -1.44 -6.82
N TYR A 98 -4.05 -1.65 -6.71
CA TYR A 98 -4.64 -2.90 -6.25
C TYR A 98 -4.15 -4.09 -7.09
N ASP A 99 -4.22 -4.00 -8.42
CA ASP A 99 -3.84 -5.10 -9.31
C ASP A 99 -2.34 -5.43 -9.13
N ARG A 100 -1.47 -4.43 -8.98
CA ARG A 100 -0.04 -4.63 -8.65
C ARG A 100 0.17 -5.33 -7.31
N PHE A 101 -0.59 -4.93 -6.31
CA PHE A 101 -0.56 -5.58 -5.01
C PHE A 101 -1.04 -7.02 -5.08
N ALA A 102 -2.11 -7.31 -5.84
CA ALA A 102 -2.65 -8.64 -6.03
C ALA A 102 -1.67 -9.57 -6.77
N GLU A 103 -0.92 -9.04 -7.74
CA GLU A 103 0.14 -9.79 -8.44
C GLU A 103 1.33 -10.14 -7.51
N SER A 104 1.64 -9.25 -6.56
CA SER A 104 2.89 -9.32 -5.75
C SER A 104 2.70 -10.00 -4.39
N LEU A 105 1.57 -9.73 -3.73
CA LEU A 105 1.10 -10.51 -2.61
C LEU A 105 0.62 -11.83 -3.21
N CYS A 106 1.32 -12.95 -3.02
CA CYS A 106 0.77 -14.26 -3.36
C CYS A 106 -0.48 -14.51 -2.50
N VAL A 107 -1.62 -13.96 -2.93
CA VAL A 107 -2.94 -14.19 -2.33
C VAL A 107 -3.48 -15.47 -2.96
N PHE A 108 -2.85 -16.59 -2.59
CA PHE A 108 -3.34 -17.95 -2.80
C PHE A 108 -3.23 -18.70 -1.48
#